data_AF-A0A843FF85-F1
#
_entry.id   AF-A0A843FF85-F1
#
_cell.length_a   1.000
_cell.length_b   1.000
_cell.length_c   1.000
_cell.angle_alpha   90.00
_cell.angle_beta   90.00
_cell.angle_gamma   90.00
#
_symmetry.space_group_name_H-M   'P 1'
#
loop_
_entity.id
_entity.type
_entity.pdbx_description
1 polymer ?
#
loop_
_entity_poly.entity_id
_entity_poly.type
_entity_poly.pdbx_seq_one_letter_code
_entity_poly.pdbx_strand_id
1 'polypeptide(L)'
;MDLRSLLESYKEGRISLEDAERELRLDYVDSIGNDVLFDRARELRKGIPEVVYALSKTPEAVARIVSSREGLTLVSKASRSHLDAVRDAVPDADIRYDCGMAIIGRMPKLDRGRIGIITAGTSDIPIAKEAQVMAEAMGVECITEYDVGVAGIHRIIAP
;
A
#
# COMPACT_ATOMS: atom_id res chain seq x y z
N MET A 1 15.35 -18.20 14.14
CA MET A 1 16.82 -18.36 14.00
C MET A 1 17.35 -17.01 13.53
N ASP A 2 18.49 -16.49 13.98
CA ASP A 2 19.02 -15.23 13.41
C ASP A 2 19.34 -15.42 11.91
N LEU A 3 19.03 -14.41 11.09
CA LEU A 3 19.27 -14.39 9.64
C LEU A 3 20.70 -14.77 9.30
N ARG A 4 21.69 -14.27 10.06
CA ARG A 4 23.10 -14.63 9.85
C ARG A 4 23.33 -16.12 10.08
N SER A 5 22.79 -16.69 11.16
CA SER A 5 22.92 -18.12 11.46
C SER A 5 22.26 -19.02 10.41
N LEU A 6 21.15 -18.57 9.82
CA LEU A 6 20.47 -19.27 8.73
C LEU A 6 21.33 -19.28 7.46
N LEU A 7 21.87 -18.12 7.06
CA LEU A 7 22.73 -17.98 5.89
C LEU A 7 24.05 -18.75 6.03
N GLU A 8 24.65 -18.77 7.23
CA GLU A 8 25.82 -19.59 7.53
C GLU A 8 25.50 -21.08 7.44
N SER A 9 24.35 -21.51 7.94
CA SER A 9 23.91 -22.92 7.84
C SER A 9 23.70 -23.35 6.38
N TYR A 10 23.20 -22.46 5.51
CA TYR A 10 23.12 -22.73 4.07
C TYR A 10 24.50 -22.76 3.41
N LYS A 11 25.36 -21.78 3.69
CA LYS A 11 26.72 -21.69 3.15
C LYS A 11 27.58 -22.92 3.50
N GLU A 12 27.38 -23.47 4.68
CA GLU A 12 28.04 -24.69 5.15
C GLU A 12 27.38 -25.99 4.65
N GLY A 13 26.31 -25.90 3.88
CA GLY A 13 25.59 -27.06 3.32
C GLY A 13 24.78 -27.85 4.36
N ARG A 14 24.54 -27.29 5.55
CA ARG A 14 23.74 -27.92 6.62
C ARG A 14 22.25 -27.92 6.30
N ILE A 15 21.79 -26.99 5.46
CA ILE A 15 20.42 -26.90 4.96
C ILE A 15 20.44 -26.72 3.45
N SER A 16 19.39 -27.20 2.77
CA SER A 16 19.21 -26.97 1.33
C SER A 16 18.84 -25.51 1.04
N LEU A 17 18.98 -25.09 -0.22
CA LEU A 17 18.49 -23.77 -0.67
C LEU A 17 16.98 -23.64 -0.40
N GLU A 18 16.22 -24.70 -0.63
CA GLU A 18 14.76 -24.74 -0.44
C GLU A 18 14.38 -24.62 1.05
N ASP A 19 15.13 -25.24 1.96
CA ASP A 19 14.93 -25.09 3.39
C ASP A 19 15.30 -23.69 3.89
N ALA A 20 16.39 -23.11 3.37
CA ALA A 20 16.78 -21.74 3.67
C ALA A 20 15.73 -20.72 3.17
N GLU A 21 15.20 -20.91 1.96
CA GLU A 21 14.10 -20.10 1.42
C GLU A 21 12.82 -20.22 2.25
N ARG A 22 12.49 -21.43 2.72
CA ARG A 22 11.30 -21.66 3.56
C ARG A 22 11.43 -20.96 4.91
N GLU A 23 12.58 -21.05 5.54
CA GLU A 23 12.79 -20.44 6.86
C GLU A 23 12.83 -18.91 6.78
N LEU A 24 13.47 -18.36 5.73
CA LEU A 24 13.36 -16.94 5.40
C LEU A 24 11.89 -16.53 5.22
N ARG A 25 11.09 -17.33 4.50
CA ARG A 25 9.66 -17.05 4.27
C ARG A 25 8.84 -16.92 5.56
N LEU A 26 9.17 -17.69 6.60
CA LEU A 26 8.47 -17.69 7.88
C LEU A 26 8.85 -16.47 8.73
N ASP A 27 10.11 -16.03 8.69
CA ASP A 27 10.58 -14.83 9.40
C ASP A 27 9.97 -13.52 8.89
N TYR A 28 9.39 -13.49 7.67
CA TYR A 28 8.69 -12.30 7.14
C TYR A 28 7.29 -12.09 7.73
N VAL A 29 6.79 -13.03 8.53
CA VAL A 29 5.50 -12.92 9.20
C VAL A 29 5.69 -12.48 10.65
N ASP A 30 5.78 -11.17 10.86
CA ASP A 30 5.69 -10.60 12.20
C ASP A 30 4.24 -10.67 12.69
N SER A 31 4.03 -11.04 13.94
CA SER A 31 2.75 -10.92 14.64
C SER A 31 2.86 -9.79 15.67
N ILE A 32 2.00 -8.77 15.55
CA ILE A 32 1.79 -7.79 16.64
C ILE A 32 0.43 -8.09 17.25
N GLY A 33 0.45 -8.77 18.40
CA GLY A 33 -0.76 -9.29 19.04
C GLY A 33 -1.38 -10.47 18.28
N ASN A 34 -2.36 -11.13 18.91
CA ASN A 34 -3.01 -12.33 18.37
C ASN A 34 -3.88 -12.07 17.12
N ASP A 35 -4.01 -10.83 16.66
CA ASP A 35 -5.04 -10.42 15.71
C ASP A 35 -4.50 -9.92 14.36
N VAL A 36 -3.18 -9.84 14.16
CA VAL A 36 -2.60 -9.31 12.92
C VAL A 36 -1.38 -10.12 12.46
N LEU A 37 -1.53 -10.84 11.35
CA LEU A 37 -0.43 -11.43 10.58
C LEU A 37 0.08 -10.39 9.58
N PHE A 38 1.36 -10.00 9.66
CA PHE A 38 1.98 -9.10 8.69
C PHE A 38 2.75 -9.88 7.63
N ASP A 39 2.83 -9.37 6.40
CA ASP A 39 3.69 -9.94 5.34
C ASP A 39 4.70 -8.88 4.92
N ARG A 40 5.84 -8.82 5.61
CA ARG A 40 6.92 -7.85 5.33
C ARG A 40 7.56 -8.05 3.96
N ALA A 41 7.40 -9.23 3.35
CA ALA A 41 7.91 -9.56 2.03
C ALA A 41 6.91 -9.28 0.89
N ARG A 42 5.74 -8.70 1.16
CA ARG A 42 4.73 -8.43 0.13
C ARG A 42 5.24 -7.52 -0.98
N GLU A 43 5.98 -6.47 -0.62
CA GLU A 43 6.61 -5.54 -1.57
C GLU A 43 7.67 -6.27 -2.42
N LEU A 44 8.56 -7.02 -1.77
CA LEU A 44 9.62 -7.80 -2.43
C LEU A 44 9.08 -8.90 -3.37
N ARG A 45 7.94 -9.54 -3.03
CA ARG A 45 7.37 -10.63 -3.82
C ARG A 45 6.41 -10.18 -4.91
N LYS A 46 5.66 -9.10 -4.69
CA LYS A 46 4.54 -8.70 -5.58
C LYS A 46 4.64 -7.29 -6.14
N GLY A 47 5.58 -6.47 -5.64
CA GLY A 47 5.65 -5.05 -6.03
C GLY A 47 4.44 -4.23 -5.58
N ILE A 48 3.75 -4.68 -4.52
CA ILE A 48 2.60 -3.99 -3.94
C ILE A 48 3.01 -3.56 -2.52
N PRO A 49 2.90 -2.27 -2.17
CA PRO A 49 3.17 -1.80 -0.82
C PRO A 49 2.14 -2.35 0.17
N GLU A 50 2.40 -2.21 1.46
CA GLU A 50 1.38 -2.56 2.44
C GLU A 50 0.20 -1.59 2.35
N VAL A 51 -1.02 -2.13 2.46
CA VAL A 51 -2.25 -1.33 2.57
C VAL A 51 -3.01 -1.68 3.83
N VAL A 52 -3.17 -0.69 4.72
CA VAL A 52 -4.02 -0.77 5.91
C VAL A 52 -5.43 -0.33 5.53
N TYR A 53 -6.34 -1.30 5.47
CA TYR A 53 -7.78 -1.02 5.31
C TYR A 53 -8.35 -0.45 6.61
N ALA A 54 -8.71 0.84 6.62
CA ALA A 54 -9.10 1.56 7.83
C ALA A 54 -10.58 1.40 8.21
N LEU A 55 -11.48 1.17 7.24
CA LEU A 55 -12.93 1.16 7.48
C LEU A 55 -13.38 0.20 8.59
N SER A 56 -12.67 -0.93 8.76
CA SER A 56 -12.98 -1.94 9.77
C SER A 56 -12.16 -1.82 11.07
N LYS A 57 -11.39 -0.75 11.25
CA LYS A 57 -10.51 -0.54 12.40
C LYS A 57 -10.88 0.74 13.16
N THR A 58 -10.32 0.91 14.36
CA THR A 58 -10.42 2.19 15.08
C THR A 58 -9.28 3.13 14.65
N PRO A 59 -9.43 4.46 14.80
CA PRO A 59 -8.35 5.42 14.56
C PRO A 59 -7.04 5.08 15.28
N GLU A 60 -7.12 4.67 16.54
CA GLU A 60 -5.96 4.32 17.36
C GLU A 60 -5.29 3.05 16.86
N ALA A 61 -6.09 2.06 16.43
CA ALA A 61 -5.55 0.84 15.85
C ALA A 61 -4.80 1.12 14.54
N VAL A 62 -5.38 1.95 13.66
CA VAL A 62 -4.71 2.35 12.41
C VAL A 62 -3.42 3.12 12.70
N ALA A 63 -3.45 4.11 13.60
CA ALA A 63 -2.30 4.90 13.99
C ALA A 63 -1.15 4.04 14.54
N ARG A 64 -1.45 3.06 15.42
CA ARG A 64 -0.46 2.11 15.94
C ARG A 64 0.14 1.21 14.86
N ILE A 65 -0.68 0.75 13.91
CA ILE A 65 -0.20 -0.10 12.81
C ILE A 65 0.77 0.69 11.94
N VAL A 66 0.47 1.94 11.59
CA VAL A 66 1.34 2.70 10.68
C VAL A 66 2.59 3.24 11.36
N SER A 67 2.54 3.59 12.65
CA SER A 67 3.71 4.12 13.38
C SER A 67 4.76 3.06 13.72
N SER A 68 4.37 1.79 13.72
CA SER A 68 5.27 0.66 13.98
C SER A 68 5.92 0.08 12.73
N ARG A 69 5.67 0.66 11.55
CA ARG A 69 6.16 0.15 10.27
C ARG A 69 7.25 1.01 9.67
N GLU A 70 8.15 0.32 8.98
CA GLU A 70 9.15 0.92 8.09
C GLU A 70 8.77 0.62 6.64
N GLY A 71 9.20 1.49 5.71
CA GLY A 71 8.91 1.37 4.28
C GLY A 71 7.58 2.00 3.88
N LEU A 72 7.20 1.84 2.60
CA LEU A 72 5.99 2.43 2.04
C LEU A 72 4.75 1.70 2.56
N THR A 73 3.89 2.43 3.28
CA THR A 73 2.61 1.93 3.78
C THR A 73 1.50 2.90 3.41
N LEU A 74 0.41 2.38 2.87
CA LEU A 74 -0.80 3.14 2.57
C LEU A 74 -1.88 2.85 3.59
N VAL A 75 -2.70 3.85 3.89
CA VAL A 75 -3.99 3.67 4.57
C VAL A 75 -5.08 4.00 3.57
N SER A 76 -6.09 3.14 3.46
CA SER A 76 -7.21 3.28 2.53
C SER A 76 -8.56 3.20 3.24
N LYS A 77 -9.57 3.86 2.65
CA LYS A 77 -10.92 4.04 3.22
C LYS A 77 -10.90 4.66 4.61
N ALA A 78 -9.98 5.59 4.86
CA ALA A 78 -9.87 6.28 6.14
C ALA A 78 -10.92 7.38 6.27
N SER A 79 -11.63 7.39 7.40
CA SER A 79 -12.40 8.57 7.80
C SER A 79 -11.46 9.70 8.26
N ARG A 80 -12.01 10.90 8.44
CA ARG A 80 -11.23 12.04 8.95
C ARG A 80 -10.56 11.76 10.30
N SER A 81 -11.26 11.09 11.22
CA SER A 81 -10.69 10.71 12.52
C SER A 81 -9.53 9.72 12.40
N HIS A 82 -9.58 8.78 11.46
CA HIS A 82 -8.44 7.91 11.17
C HIS A 82 -7.24 8.71 10.68
N LEU A 83 -7.47 9.62 9.73
CA LEU A 83 -6.41 10.45 9.14
C LEU A 83 -5.78 11.41 10.15
N ASP A 84 -6.58 12.01 11.03
CA ASP A 84 -6.09 12.86 12.12
C ASP A 84 -5.20 12.04 13.08
N ALA A 85 -5.64 10.84 13.48
CA ALA A 85 -4.84 9.96 14.34
C ALA A 85 -3.53 9.50 13.66
N VAL A 86 -3.55 9.24 12.35
CA VAL A 86 -2.34 8.91 11.58
C VAL A 86 -1.39 10.11 11.53
N ARG A 87 -1.89 11.32 11.24
CA ARG A 87 -1.09 12.54 11.21
C ARG A 87 -0.40 12.81 12.55
N ASP A 88 -1.11 12.59 13.65
CA ASP A 88 -0.57 12.81 14.99
C ASP A 88 0.49 11.76 15.36
N ALA A 89 0.32 10.52 14.92
CA ALA A 89 1.27 9.43 15.18
C ALA A 89 2.50 9.44 14.24
N VAL A 90 2.32 9.92 13.00
CA VAL A 90 3.35 9.98 11.96
C VAL A 90 3.28 11.35 11.27
N PRO A 91 3.97 12.38 11.80
CA PRO A 91 3.89 13.76 11.30
C PRO A 91 4.29 13.94 9.83
N ASP A 92 5.16 13.07 9.30
CA ASP A 92 5.64 13.11 7.92
C ASP A 92 4.72 12.37 6.93
N ALA A 93 3.58 11.84 7.37
CA ALA A 93 2.63 11.18 6.49
C ALA A 93 1.94 12.17 5.53
N ASP A 94 1.85 11.82 4.24
CA ASP A 94 1.04 12.57 3.27
C ASP A 94 -0.44 12.17 3.47
N ILE A 95 -1.25 13.12 3.95
CA ILE A 95 -2.65 12.92 4.27
C ILE A 95 -3.56 13.51 3.20
N ARG A 96 -4.38 12.66 2.58
CA ARG A 96 -5.34 13.03 1.53
C ARG A 96 -6.78 12.84 2.02
N TYR A 97 -7.32 13.90 2.63
CA TYR A 97 -8.69 13.90 3.18
C TYR A 97 -9.78 13.73 2.13
N ASP A 98 -9.52 14.19 0.90
CA ASP A 98 -10.46 14.18 -0.21
C ASP A 98 -10.71 12.79 -0.79
N CYS A 99 -9.79 11.85 -0.59
CA CYS A 99 -9.95 10.45 -1.00
C CYS A 99 -9.82 9.44 0.15
N GLY A 100 -9.68 9.89 1.40
CA GLY A 100 -9.58 9.01 2.56
C GLY A 100 -8.31 8.16 2.55
N MET A 101 -7.20 8.74 2.11
CA MET A 101 -5.90 8.06 1.99
C MET A 101 -4.85 8.69 2.90
N ALA A 102 -3.93 7.88 3.42
CA ALA A 102 -2.66 8.34 3.98
C ALA A 102 -1.50 7.55 3.35
N ILE A 103 -0.39 8.23 3.09
CA ILE A 103 0.82 7.65 2.52
C ILE A 103 1.95 7.85 3.53
N ILE A 104 2.53 6.76 4.00
CA ILE A 104 3.64 6.75 4.95
C ILE A 104 4.87 6.23 4.21
N GLY A 105 5.98 6.97 4.32
CA GLY A 105 7.22 6.64 3.64
C GLY A 105 7.30 7.21 2.22
N ARG A 106 8.27 6.71 1.44
CA ARG A 106 8.63 7.30 0.14
C ARG A 106 7.98 6.51 -1.00
N MET A 107 7.27 7.23 -1.87
CA MET A 107 6.74 6.68 -3.13
C MET A 107 7.87 6.28 -4.09
N PRO A 108 7.72 5.21 -4.87
CA PRO A 108 8.71 4.79 -5.86
C PRO A 108 8.76 5.74 -7.06
N LYS A 109 9.70 5.50 -7.98
CA LYS A 109 9.67 6.12 -9.30
C LYS A 109 8.50 5.57 -10.12
N LEU A 110 7.92 6.43 -10.96
CA LEU A 110 6.81 6.08 -11.86
C LEU A 110 7.35 5.59 -13.21
N ASP A 111 7.97 4.42 -13.25
CA ASP A 111 8.64 3.88 -14.44
C ASP A 111 8.10 2.52 -14.91
N ARG A 112 7.00 2.03 -14.31
CA ARG A 112 6.38 0.74 -14.65
C ARG A 112 5.32 0.80 -15.76
N GLY A 113 5.15 1.96 -16.39
CA GLY A 113 4.17 2.19 -17.45
C GLY A 113 3.12 3.23 -17.06
N ARG A 114 2.09 3.34 -17.90
CA ARG A 114 1.03 4.35 -17.80
C ARG A 114 -0.35 3.72 -17.81
N ILE A 115 -1.25 4.23 -16.97
CA ILE A 115 -2.68 3.90 -16.97
C ILE A 115 -3.53 5.18 -17.06
N GLY A 116 -4.71 5.06 -17.66
CA GLY A 116 -5.72 6.10 -17.66
C GLY A 116 -6.79 5.85 -16.58
N ILE A 117 -7.13 6.87 -15.79
CA ILE A 117 -8.24 6.83 -14.82
C ILE A 117 -9.25 7.90 -15.22
N ILE A 118 -10.42 7.46 -15.68
CA ILE A 118 -11.47 8.34 -16.20
C ILE A 118 -12.74 8.16 -15.36
N THR A 119 -13.36 9.26 -14.91
CA THR A 119 -14.63 9.19 -14.17
C THR A 119 -15.76 9.92 -14.86
N ALA A 120 -16.98 9.40 -14.70
CA ALA A 120 -18.16 9.98 -15.33
C ALA A 120 -18.76 11.14 -14.55
N GLY A 121 -18.72 11.07 -13.21
CA GLY A 121 -19.26 12.10 -12.34
C GLY A 121 -18.29 12.53 -11.25
N THR A 122 -18.58 13.68 -10.65
CA THR A 122 -17.83 14.20 -9.50
C THR A 122 -17.87 13.27 -8.28
N SER A 123 -18.92 12.47 -8.12
CA SER A 123 -19.06 11.48 -7.04
C SER A 123 -18.00 10.39 -7.06
N ASP A 124 -17.43 10.11 -8.23
CA ASP A 124 -16.41 9.06 -8.41
C ASP A 124 -15.00 9.55 -8.10
N ILE A 125 -14.79 10.88 -8.02
CA ILE A 125 -13.47 11.50 -7.87
C ILE A 125 -12.71 10.96 -6.65
N PRO A 126 -13.31 10.83 -5.45
CA PRO A 126 -12.62 10.28 -4.29
C PRO A 126 -12.10 8.86 -4.54
N ILE A 127 -12.89 8.03 -5.22
CA ILE A 127 -12.54 6.63 -5.54
C ILE A 127 -11.44 6.58 -6.59
N ALA A 128 -11.50 7.45 -7.59
CA ALA A 128 -10.50 7.52 -8.64
C ALA A 128 -9.15 8.05 -8.13
N LYS A 129 -9.16 9.00 -7.19
CA LYS A 129 -7.95 9.46 -6.50
C LYS A 129 -7.34 8.40 -5.60
N GLU A 130 -8.17 7.60 -4.92
CA GLU A 130 -7.69 6.42 -4.18
C GLU A 130 -7.01 5.43 -5.12
N ALA A 131 -7.62 5.12 -6.27
CA ALA A 131 -7.03 4.25 -7.28
C ALA A 131 -5.70 4.80 -7.84
N GLN A 132 -5.62 6.12 -8.06
CA GLN A 132 -4.40 6.80 -8.48
C GLN A 132 -3.27 6.59 -7.46
N VAL A 133 -3.53 6.84 -6.17
CA VAL A 133 -2.53 6.65 -5.11
C VAL A 133 -1.99 5.22 -5.11
N MET A 134 -2.88 4.23 -5.23
CA MET A 134 -2.50 2.81 -5.26
C MET A 134 -1.57 2.51 -6.44
N ALA A 135 -1.92 2.98 -7.63
CA ALA A 135 -1.13 2.74 -8.85
C ALA A 135 0.23 3.46 -8.80
N GLU A 136 0.27 4.71 -8.34
CA GLU A 136 1.51 5.46 -8.15
C GLU A 136 2.42 4.77 -7.12
N ALA A 137 1.84 4.20 -6.06
CA ALA A 137 2.59 3.48 -5.04
C ALA A 137 3.17 2.15 -5.56
N MET A 138 2.63 1.65 -6.67
CA MET A 138 3.17 0.52 -7.44
C MET A 138 4.14 0.96 -8.55
N GLY A 139 4.46 2.24 -8.66
CA GLY A 139 5.38 2.78 -9.67
C GLY A 139 4.75 2.98 -11.04
N VAL A 140 3.42 3.09 -11.13
CA VAL A 140 2.69 3.30 -12.39
C VAL A 140 2.26 4.76 -12.49
N GLU A 141 2.58 5.39 -13.62
CA GLU A 141 2.13 6.75 -13.91
C GLU A 141 0.62 6.76 -14.25
N CYS A 142 -0.13 7.66 -13.64
CA CYS A 142 -1.57 7.81 -13.87
C CYS A 142 -1.87 9.06 -14.68
N ILE A 143 -2.59 8.88 -15.79
CA ILE A 143 -3.22 9.96 -16.55
C ILE A 143 -4.67 10.01 -16.09
N THR A 144 -5.09 11.11 -15.47
CA THR A 144 -6.44 11.23 -14.90
C THR A 144 -7.26 12.26 -15.64
N GLU A 145 -8.54 11.94 -15.85
CA GLU A 145 -9.55 12.88 -16.32
C GLU A 145 -10.83 12.64 -15.51
N TYR A 146 -11.35 13.68 -14.87
CA TYR A 146 -12.45 13.54 -13.92
C TYR A 146 -13.69 14.25 -14.45
N ASP A 147 -14.86 13.68 -14.13
CA ASP A 147 -16.16 14.29 -14.44
C ASP A 147 -16.34 14.57 -15.95
N VAL A 148 -15.97 13.60 -16.80
CA VAL A 148 -16.12 13.75 -18.26
C VAL A 148 -17.58 13.67 -18.71
N GLY A 149 -18.53 13.48 -17.80
CA GLY A 149 -19.95 13.42 -18.09
C GLY A 149 -20.26 12.30 -19.08
N VAL A 150 -20.08 11.03 -18.69
CA VAL A 150 -20.38 9.85 -19.54
C VAL A 150 -21.89 9.63 -19.70
N ALA A 151 -22.64 10.68 -20.00
CA ALA A 151 -23.86 10.59 -20.79
C ALA A 151 -23.48 10.55 -22.29
N GLY A 152 -22.74 9.51 -22.68
CA GLY A 152 -22.39 9.24 -24.08
C GLY A 152 -20.90 9.07 -24.36
N ILE A 153 -20.36 7.88 -24.09
CA ILE A 153 -18.98 7.48 -24.45
C ILE A 153 -18.67 7.67 -25.96
N HIS A 154 -19.72 7.65 -26.80
CA HIS A 154 -19.68 7.98 -28.23
C HIS A 154 -19.27 9.43 -28.54
N ARG A 155 -19.18 10.31 -27.55
CA ARG A 155 -18.67 11.69 -27.70
C ARG A 155 -17.16 11.79 -27.47
N ILE A 156 -16.57 10.79 -26.81
CA ILE A 156 -15.14 10.74 -26.46
C ILE A 156 -14.37 9.94 -27.51
N ILE A 157 -15.03 9.02 -28.19
CA ILE A 157 -14.46 8.19 -29.26
C ILE A 157 -15.15 8.60 -30.57
N ALA A 158 -14.40 9.22 -31.49
CA ALA A 158 -14.89 9.40 -32.87
C ALA A 158 -15.09 8.01 -33.52
N PRO A 159 -16.13 7.80 -34.34
CA PRO A 159 -16.40 6.51 -34.98
C PRO A 159 -15.24 6.01 -35.85
#